data_AF-A0A839YHB7-F1
#
_entry.id   AF-A0A839YHB7-F1
#
_cell.length_a   1.000
_cell.length_b   1.000
_cell.length_c   1.000
_cell.angle_alpha   90.00
_cell.angle_beta   90.00
_cell.angle_gamma   90.00
#
_symmetry.space_group_name_H-M   'P 1'
#
loop_
_entity.id
_entity.type
_entity.pdbx_description
1 polymer ?
#
loop_
_entity_poly.entity_id
_entity_poly.type
_entity_poly.pdbx_seq_one_letter_code
_entity_poly.pdbx_strand_id
1 'polypeptide(L)'
;MRRWAVIAAAAAVSMGAPASAASYVFDVSGGGLSGTVSLTYEANPNTGPIGTSPNSYDPVGSYIVTGASGTLRNSNINLTTMITGVVPSNPGKPTSGNLLAPASFGHYIVKNGVPGPDGKAPGFSYDNLFYPGGSPPTATDYPIGGGFLDIYGLVFTTSSGKAINFWSNGDTGQGVSYGAGTTDGISVLDYTGGIIARTAVPEPATWMTMILGLALAGIALRRGRAAETRARLTRIGGS
;
A
#
# COMPACT_ATOMS: atom_id res chain seq x y z
N MET A 1 40.35 32.80 44.97
CA MET A 1 40.48 31.33 44.84
C MET A 1 39.20 30.72 45.41
N ARG A 2 38.40 29.84 44.81
CA ARG A 2 38.40 29.01 43.59
C ARG A 2 36.93 28.93 43.13
N ARG A 3 36.69 29.02 41.81
CA ARG A 3 35.39 28.83 41.16
C ARG A 3 35.08 27.33 41.10
N TRP A 4 33.89 26.92 41.50
CA TRP A 4 33.38 25.56 41.22
C TRP A 4 32.43 25.65 40.03
N ALA A 5 32.87 25.14 38.88
CA ALA A 5 32.02 24.94 37.72
C ALA A 5 31.43 23.53 37.81
N VAL A 6 30.10 23.44 37.91
CA VAL A 6 29.38 22.18 37.72
C VAL A 6 29.11 22.05 36.23
N ILE A 7 29.76 21.07 35.60
CA ILE A 7 29.51 20.69 34.21
C ILE A 7 28.25 19.82 34.21
N ALA A 8 27.15 20.32 33.64
CA ALA A 8 25.98 19.51 33.34
C ALA A 8 26.25 18.71 32.05
N ALA A 9 26.30 17.39 32.16
CA ALA A 9 26.39 16.49 31.01
C ALA A 9 25.03 16.46 30.29
N ALA A 10 25.00 16.86 29.02
CA ALA A 10 23.85 16.70 28.16
C ALA A 10 23.77 15.24 27.68
N ALA A 11 22.77 14.49 28.15
CA ALA A 11 22.43 13.20 27.57
C ALA A 11 21.68 13.44 26.25
N ALA A 12 22.35 13.19 25.13
CA ALA A 12 21.69 13.11 23.83
C ALA A 12 20.86 11.82 23.79
N VAL A 13 19.54 11.95 23.97
CA VAL A 13 18.60 10.87 23.67
C VAL A 13 18.56 10.72 22.16
N SER A 14 19.25 9.71 21.64
CA SER A 14 19.11 9.28 20.24
C SER A 14 17.68 8.75 20.06
N MET A 15 16.76 9.61 19.61
CA MET A 15 15.47 9.15 19.12
C MET A 15 15.74 8.41 17.82
N GLY A 16 15.74 7.07 17.87
CA GLY A 16 15.59 6.27 16.66
C GLY A 16 14.28 6.72 16.00
N ALA A 17 14.36 7.25 14.79
CA ALA A 17 13.17 7.57 14.02
C ALA A 17 12.34 6.27 13.89
N PRO A 18 11.04 6.27 14.22
CA PRO A 18 10.21 5.14 13.86
C PRO A 18 10.29 4.99 12.33
N ALA A 19 10.56 3.78 11.84
CA ALA A 19 10.35 3.44 10.45
C ALA A 19 8.86 3.66 10.16
N SER A 20 8.50 4.81 9.61
CA SER A 20 7.11 5.14 9.29
C SER A 20 6.76 4.40 8.00
N ALA A 21 6.10 3.24 8.11
CA ALA A 21 5.42 2.64 6.97
C ALA A 21 4.42 3.66 6.42
N ALA A 22 4.52 3.95 5.12
CA ALA A 22 3.55 4.81 4.45
C ALA A 22 2.29 4.00 4.13
N SER A 23 1.16 4.68 4.05
CA SER A 23 -0.12 4.03 3.72
C SER A 23 -0.68 4.57 2.41
N TYR A 24 -1.21 3.67 1.59
CA TYR A 24 -1.93 4.01 0.37
C TYR A 24 -3.33 3.40 0.43
N VAL A 25 -4.35 4.25 0.39
CA VAL A 25 -5.75 3.81 0.45
C VAL A 25 -6.39 4.01 -0.92
N PHE A 26 -7.08 2.99 -1.41
CA PHE A 26 -7.80 3.03 -2.67
C PHE A 26 -9.12 2.27 -2.60
N ASP A 27 -10.08 2.78 -3.37
CA ASP A 27 -11.35 2.13 -3.61
C ASP A 27 -11.29 1.31 -4.89
N VAL A 28 -11.93 0.16 -4.86
CA VAL A 28 -12.01 -0.81 -5.95
C VAL A 28 -13.45 -0.88 -6.44
N SER A 29 -13.65 -0.90 -7.75
CA SER A 29 -14.97 -1.10 -8.36
C SER A 29 -14.85 -1.65 -9.78
N GLY A 30 -15.81 -2.48 -10.20
CA GLY A 30 -15.84 -3.06 -11.55
C GLY A 30 -15.54 -4.56 -11.56
N GLY A 31 -15.82 -5.24 -12.69
CA GLY A 31 -15.59 -6.69 -12.81
C GLY A 31 -16.32 -7.57 -11.79
N GLY A 32 -17.33 -7.04 -11.08
CA GLY A 32 -17.99 -7.73 -9.96
C GLY A 32 -17.25 -7.62 -8.62
N LEU A 33 -16.11 -6.92 -8.56
CA LEU A 33 -15.37 -6.63 -7.35
C LEU A 33 -15.64 -5.19 -6.88
N SER A 34 -15.83 -4.99 -5.57
CA SER A 34 -15.87 -3.67 -4.96
C SER A 34 -15.35 -3.66 -3.53
N GLY A 35 -14.93 -2.49 -3.06
CA GLY A 35 -14.50 -2.32 -1.67
C GLY A 35 -13.42 -1.26 -1.51
N THR A 36 -12.80 -1.23 -0.34
CA THR A 36 -11.73 -0.29 0.01
C THR A 36 -10.55 -1.09 0.55
N VAL A 37 -9.35 -0.75 0.09
CA VAL A 37 -8.09 -1.38 0.46
C VAL A 37 -7.12 -0.33 0.98
N SER A 38 -6.44 -0.62 2.08
CA SER A 38 -5.33 0.14 2.60
C SER A 38 -4.08 -0.73 2.58
N LEU A 39 -3.06 -0.30 1.82
CA LEU A 39 -1.73 -0.91 1.81
C LEU A 39 -0.83 -0.17 2.79
N THR A 40 0.02 -0.90 3.48
CA THR A 40 1.22 -0.35 4.12
C THR A 40 2.43 -0.74 3.30
N TYR A 41 3.33 0.21 3.07
CA TYR A 41 4.52 -0.01 2.25
C TYR A 41 5.74 0.74 2.78
N GLU A 42 6.91 0.25 2.40
CA GLU A 42 8.20 0.81 2.79
C GLU A 42 9.16 0.91 1.60
N ALA A 43 10.24 1.67 1.77
CA ALA A 43 11.25 1.84 0.72
C ALA A 43 11.86 0.48 0.36
N ASN A 44 11.99 0.20 -0.95
CA ASN A 44 12.66 -1.00 -1.42
C ASN A 44 14.19 -0.75 -1.49
N PRO A 45 15.02 -1.39 -0.65
CA PRO A 45 16.47 -1.21 -0.70
C PRO A 45 17.12 -1.95 -1.88
N ASN A 46 16.42 -2.90 -2.52
CA ASN A 46 16.95 -3.74 -3.58
C ASN A 46 16.39 -3.35 -4.95
N THR A 47 16.54 -2.08 -5.32
CA THR A 47 16.12 -1.58 -6.63
C THR A 47 17.29 -1.39 -7.59
N GLY A 48 17.03 -1.59 -8.88
CA GLY A 48 18.04 -1.52 -9.92
C GLY A 48 17.48 -1.73 -11.32
N PRO A 49 18.35 -1.74 -12.35
CA PRO A 49 17.94 -2.08 -13.70
C PRO A 49 17.48 -3.54 -13.79
N ILE A 50 16.40 -3.77 -14.53
CA ILE A 50 15.91 -5.09 -14.94
C ILE A 50 16.31 -5.38 -16.39
N GLY A 51 16.26 -6.65 -16.79
CA GLY A 51 16.62 -7.10 -18.15
C GLY A 51 17.37 -8.44 -18.20
N THR A 52 17.43 -9.15 -17.08
CA THR A 52 18.04 -10.48 -16.94
C THR A 52 17.01 -11.48 -16.41
N SER A 53 17.22 -12.77 -16.59
CA SER A 53 16.31 -13.80 -16.05
C SER A 53 17.09 -14.88 -15.30
N PRO A 54 16.93 -15.00 -13.96
CA PRO A 54 16.17 -14.10 -13.07
C PRO A 54 16.86 -12.74 -12.89
N ASN A 55 16.10 -11.69 -12.55
CA ASN A 55 16.68 -10.41 -12.13
C ASN A 55 17.17 -10.47 -10.68
N SER A 56 18.26 -9.76 -10.39
CA SER A 56 18.77 -9.57 -9.03
C SER A 56 18.11 -8.39 -8.29
N TYR A 57 17.43 -7.51 -9.04
CA TYR A 57 16.82 -6.29 -8.54
C TYR A 57 15.33 -6.23 -8.85
N ASP A 58 14.61 -5.50 -8.02
CA ASP A 58 13.30 -4.98 -8.36
C ASP A 58 13.43 -3.68 -9.16
N PRO A 59 12.42 -3.28 -9.95
CA PRO A 59 12.50 -2.06 -10.73
C PRO A 59 12.68 -0.82 -9.85
N VAL A 60 13.47 0.13 -10.35
CA VAL A 60 13.63 1.46 -9.73
C VAL A 60 12.27 2.15 -9.57
N GLY A 61 12.05 2.75 -8.40
CA GLY A 61 10.78 3.40 -8.06
C GLY A 61 9.74 2.48 -7.42
N SER A 62 10.07 1.19 -7.23
CA SER A 62 9.25 0.27 -6.44
C SER A 62 9.41 0.48 -4.93
N TYR A 63 8.34 0.19 -4.22
CA TYR A 63 8.26 0.07 -2.77
C TYR A 63 7.77 -1.34 -2.41
N ILE A 64 8.14 -1.83 -1.23
CA ILE A 64 7.70 -3.14 -0.77
C ILE A 64 6.39 -2.98 0.00
N VAL A 65 5.35 -3.71 -0.40
CA VAL A 65 4.11 -3.80 0.37
C VAL A 65 4.35 -4.73 1.57
N THR A 66 4.22 -4.19 2.77
CA THR A 66 4.44 -4.92 4.03
C THR A 66 3.15 -5.40 4.67
N GLY A 67 2.01 -4.87 4.24
CA GLY A 67 0.72 -5.21 4.80
C GLY A 67 -0.43 -4.66 3.96
N ALA A 68 -1.61 -5.24 4.20
CA ALA A 68 -2.85 -4.77 3.61
C ALA A 68 -4.01 -5.02 4.57
N SER A 69 -5.00 -4.14 4.51
CA SER A 69 -6.27 -4.26 5.23
C SER A 69 -7.40 -3.68 4.39
N GLY A 70 -8.64 -3.97 4.78
CA GLY A 70 -9.81 -3.44 4.09
C GLY A 70 -10.93 -4.45 3.96
N THR A 71 -11.89 -4.14 3.10
CA THR A 71 -13.05 -4.99 2.83
C THR A 71 -13.23 -5.13 1.34
N LEU A 72 -13.49 -6.35 0.89
CA LEU A 72 -13.80 -6.65 -0.50
C LEU A 72 -15.12 -7.42 -0.57
N ARG A 73 -15.90 -7.10 -1.60
CA ARG A 73 -17.08 -7.82 -2.03
C ARG A 73 -16.87 -8.27 -3.47
N ASN A 74 -17.02 -9.56 -3.72
CA ASN A 74 -17.07 -10.12 -5.06
C ASN A 74 -18.49 -10.68 -5.32
N SER A 75 -19.26 -10.00 -6.16
CA SER A 75 -20.64 -10.38 -6.50
C SER A 75 -20.72 -11.60 -7.42
N ASN A 76 -19.68 -11.91 -8.19
CA ASN A 76 -19.69 -13.04 -9.12
C ASN A 76 -19.77 -14.38 -8.38
N ILE A 77 -19.21 -14.41 -7.16
CA ILE A 77 -19.15 -15.60 -6.29
C ILE A 77 -19.84 -15.40 -4.94
N ASN A 78 -20.63 -14.33 -4.78
CA ASN A 78 -21.33 -13.98 -3.54
C ASN A 78 -20.42 -13.96 -2.29
N LEU A 79 -19.21 -13.43 -2.43
CA LEU A 79 -18.23 -13.33 -1.36
C LEU A 79 -18.18 -11.92 -0.79
N THR A 80 -18.23 -11.79 0.53
CA THR A 80 -17.84 -10.58 1.27
C THR A 80 -16.80 -10.98 2.29
N THR A 81 -15.64 -10.33 2.30
CA THR A 81 -14.53 -10.69 3.17
C THR A 81 -13.71 -9.46 3.59
N MET A 82 -13.02 -9.58 4.72
CA MET A 82 -12.00 -8.61 5.12
C MET A 82 -10.64 -9.05 4.61
N ILE A 83 -9.81 -8.10 4.21
CA ILE A 83 -8.38 -8.30 3.96
C ILE A 83 -7.67 -8.30 5.31
N THR A 84 -6.87 -9.33 5.56
CA THR A 84 -6.13 -9.52 6.81
C THR A 84 -4.63 -9.31 6.65
N GLY A 85 -4.14 -9.20 5.42
CA GLY A 85 -2.74 -8.99 5.10
C GLY A 85 -2.42 -9.30 3.64
N VAL A 86 -1.13 -9.41 3.34
CA VAL A 86 -0.61 -9.90 2.06
C VAL A 86 0.10 -11.24 2.26
N VAL A 87 0.10 -12.07 1.23
CA VAL A 87 0.95 -13.26 1.18
C VAL A 87 2.41 -12.79 1.18
N PRO A 88 3.28 -13.32 2.06
CA PRO A 88 4.69 -12.95 2.07
C PRO A 88 5.36 -13.20 0.71
N SER A 89 6.31 -12.35 0.34
CA SER A 89 7.12 -12.57 -0.86
C SER A 89 7.87 -13.90 -0.74
N ASN A 90 7.75 -14.74 -1.75
CA ASN A 90 8.47 -16.00 -1.86
C ASN A 90 9.11 -16.05 -3.24
N PRO A 91 10.30 -15.42 -3.41
CA PRO A 91 10.94 -15.29 -4.71
C PRO A 91 11.09 -16.63 -5.42
N GLY A 92 10.35 -16.78 -6.52
CA GLY A 92 10.40 -17.89 -7.43
C GLY A 92 11.19 -17.51 -8.68
N LYS A 93 11.59 -18.53 -9.45
CA LYS A 93 12.18 -18.25 -10.77
C LYS A 93 11.06 -17.94 -11.77
N PRO A 94 11.13 -16.81 -12.48
CA PRO A 94 10.26 -16.59 -13.64
C PRO A 94 10.59 -17.63 -14.72
N THR A 95 9.73 -17.72 -15.73
CA THR A 95 10.05 -18.47 -16.95
C THR A 95 11.32 -17.89 -17.59
N SER A 96 12.18 -18.75 -18.15
CA SER A 96 13.52 -18.34 -18.60
C SER A 96 13.55 -17.27 -19.69
N GLY A 97 12.45 -17.09 -20.43
CA GLY A 97 12.29 -16.04 -21.44
C GLY A 97 11.82 -14.70 -20.88
N ASN A 98 11.40 -14.65 -19.61
CA ASN A 98 10.94 -13.43 -18.99
C ASN A 98 12.12 -12.72 -18.30
N LEU A 99 12.66 -11.74 -19.03
CA LEU A 99 13.80 -10.92 -18.65
C LEU A 99 13.42 -9.73 -17.77
N LEU A 100 12.14 -9.42 -17.62
CA LEU A 100 11.67 -8.23 -16.92
C LEU A 100 11.08 -8.53 -15.53
N ALA A 101 10.84 -9.79 -15.20
CA ALA A 101 10.26 -10.17 -13.92
C ALA A 101 11.12 -9.65 -12.75
N PRO A 102 10.54 -8.92 -11.77
CA PRO A 102 11.26 -8.41 -10.62
C PRO A 102 11.95 -9.52 -9.82
N ALA A 103 12.99 -9.15 -9.05
CA ALA A 103 13.64 -10.09 -8.14
C ALA A 103 12.68 -10.67 -7.08
N SER A 104 11.66 -9.90 -6.70
CA SER A 104 10.63 -10.29 -5.76
C SER A 104 9.53 -11.18 -6.36
N PHE A 105 9.56 -11.46 -7.67
CA PHE A 105 8.58 -12.30 -8.37
C PHE A 105 8.42 -13.67 -7.70
N GLY A 106 7.18 -14.11 -7.50
CA GLY A 106 6.83 -15.39 -6.92
C GLY A 106 5.48 -15.92 -7.42
N HIS A 107 5.08 -17.09 -6.92
CA HIS A 107 3.80 -17.72 -7.24
C HIS A 107 3.04 -18.11 -5.99
N TYR A 108 1.78 -17.69 -5.89
CA TYR A 108 0.82 -18.24 -4.95
C TYR A 108 0.20 -19.48 -5.60
N ILE A 109 0.62 -20.66 -5.15
CA ILE A 109 0.24 -21.93 -5.78
C ILE A 109 -1.27 -22.16 -5.70
N VAL A 110 -1.87 -22.50 -6.84
CA VAL A 110 -3.26 -22.96 -6.95
C VAL A 110 -3.22 -24.35 -7.54
N LYS A 111 -3.67 -25.35 -6.79
CA LYS A 111 -3.46 -26.77 -7.12
C LYS A 111 -3.87 -27.15 -8.55
N ASN A 112 -5.00 -26.61 -9.02
CA ASN A 112 -5.56 -26.91 -10.34
C ASN A 112 -5.10 -25.92 -11.44
N GLY A 113 -4.15 -25.04 -11.11
CA GLY A 113 -3.63 -23.96 -11.93
C GLY A 113 -4.55 -22.75 -12.00
N VAL A 114 -4.03 -21.68 -12.60
CA VAL A 114 -4.74 -20.44 -12.91
C VAL A 114 -4.67 -20.16 -14.42
N PRO A 115 -5.58 -19.34 -14.99
CA PRO A 115 -5.43 -18.89 -16.37
C PRO A 115 -4.04 -18.29 -16.62
N GLY A 116 -3.40 -18.66 -17.72
CA GLY A 116 -2.10 -18.14 -18.11
C GLY A 116 -1.89 -18.21 -19.63
N PRO A 117 -0.79 -17.62 -20.15
CA PRO A 117 -0.51 -17.55 -21.58
C PRO A 117 -0.53 -18.92 -22.28
N ASP A 118 -0.01 -19.95 -21.61
CA ASP A 118 0.04 -21.34 -22.11
C ASP A 118 -1.11 -22.21 -21.56
N GLY A 119 -2.26 -21.60 -21.29
CA GLY A 119 -3.47 -22.25 -20.81
C GLY A 119 -3.57 -22.35 -19.29
N LYS A 120 -2.55 -22.91 -18.60
CA LYS A 120 -2.51 -22.97 -17.13
C LYS A 120 -1.15 -22.63 -16.54
N ALA A 121 -1.11 -21.64 -15.67
CA ALA A 121 0.05 -21.34 -14.82
C ALA A 121 -0.08 -22.06 -13.45
N PRO A 122 1.03 -22.33 -12.73
CA PRO A 122 1.01 -23.08 -11.47
C PRO A 122 0.32 -22.34 -10.31
N GLY A 123 0.03 -21.05 -10.47
CA GLY A 123 -0.52 -20.19 -9.44
C GLY A 123 -0.59 -18.74 -9.89
N PHE A 124 -1.16 -17.88 -9.05
CA PHE A 124 -1.10 -16.43 -9.30
C PHE A 124 0.33 -15.95 -9.14
N SER A 125 0.88 -15.33 -10.17
CA SER A 125 2.12 -14.58 -10.08
C SER A 125 1.93 -13.33 -9.24
N TYR A 126 2.93 -12.96 -8.43
CA TYR A 126 2.91 -11.75 -7.61
C TYR A 126 4.35 -11.31 -7.28
N ASP A 127 4.54 -10.05 -6.89
CA ASP A 127 5.85 -9.53 -6.48
C ASP A 127 5.80 -8.67 -5.20
N ASN A 128 4.59 -8.30 -4.74
CA ASN A 128 4.35 -7.39 -3.62
C ASN A 128 5.00 -6.01 -3.79
N LEU A 129 5.14 -5.53 -5.03
CA LEU A 129 5.69 -4.21 -5.32
C LEU A 129 4.60 -3.16 -5.54
N PHE A 130 4.84 -1.98 -5.00
CA PHE A 130 3.99 -0.80 -5.14
C PHE A 130 4.74 0.32 -5.84
N TYR A 131 4.07 0.97 -6.80
CA TYR A 131 4.65 1.98 -7.67
C TYR A 131 3.82 3.27 -7.61
N PRO A 132 4.07 4.18 -6.66
CA PRO A 132 3.27 5.39 -6.53
C PRO A 132 3.32 6.30 -7.78
N GLY A 133 4.39 6.18 -8.58
CA GLY A 133 4.56 6.88 -9.86
C GLY A 133 4.07 6.12 -11.10
N GLY A 134 3.47 4.94 -10.92
CA GLY A 134 3.12 4.02 -12.01
C GLY A 134 4.20 2.97 -12.27
N SER A 135 3.78 1.73 -12.52
CA SER A 135 4.68 0.60 -12.75
C SER A 135 5.35 0.70 -14.12
N PRO A 136 6.61 0.26 -14.24
CA PRO A 136 7.17 -0.04 -15.55
C PRO A 136 6.53 -1.32 -16.12
N PRO A 137 6.78 -1.65 -17.39
CA PRO A 137 6.55 -3.01 -17.90
C PRO A 137 7.47 -4.00 -17.19
N THR A 138 6.89 -5.04 -16.59
CA THR A 138 7.63 -6.03 -15.77
C THR A 138 7.54 -7.45 -16.32
N ALA A 139 6.85 -7.69 -17.43
CA ALA A 139 6.89 -8.97 -18.14
C ALA A 139 7.35 -8.77 -19.59
N THR A 140 8.24 -9.63 -20.07
CA THR A 140 8.80 -9.54 -21.44
C THR A 140 7.73 -9.65 -22.53
N ASP A 141 6.69 -10.43 -22.30
CA ASP A 141 5.56 -10.66 -23.20
C ASP A 141 4.38 -9.71 -22.94
N TYR A 142 4.47 -8.82 -21.94
CA TYR A 142 3.44 -7.84 -21.60
C TYR A 142 4.05 -6.43 -21.47
N PRO A 143 4.16 -5.67 -22.57
CA PRO A 143 4.90 -4.40 -22.60
C PRO A 143 4.12 -3.22 -22.02
N ILE A 144 3.02 -3.47 -21.29
CA ILE A 144 2.12 -2.44 -20.76
C ILE A 144 2.37 -2.28 -19.26
N GLY A 145 2.42 -1.02 -18.79
CA GLY A 145 2.56 -0.66 -17.38
C GLY A 145 1.75 0.59 -17.04
N GLY A 146 1.99 1.17 -15.86
CA GLY A 146 1.47 2.48 -15.47
C GLY A 146 0.51 2.47 -14.27
N GLY A 147 0.05 1.31 -13.82
CA GLY A 147 -0.73 1.21 -12.58
C GLY A 147 0.12 1.33 -11.33
N PHE A 148 -0.51 1.52 -10.17
CA PHE A 148 0.25 1.55 -8.90
C PHE A 148 0.71 0.16 -8.45
N LEU A 149 0.26 -0.89 -9.14
CA LEU A 149 0.80 -2.24 -9.14
C LEU A 149 1.23 -2.56 -10.56
N ASP A 150 2.04 -3.60 -10.74
CA ASP A 150 2.38 -4.13 -12.05
C ASP A 150 1.47 -5.33 -12.44
N ILE A 151 1.85 -6.06 -13.49
CA ILE A 151 1.09 -7.20 -14.01
C ILE A 151 1.11 -8.43 -13.09
N TYR A 152 2.02 -8.48 -12.10
CA TYR A 152 2.06 -9.53 -11.09
C TYR A 152 1.26 -9.12 -9.86
N GLY A 153 1.40 -7.88 -9.43
CA GLY A 153 0.67 -7.31 -8.30
C GLY A 153 0.94 -8.07 -7.00
N LEU A 154 -0.11 -8.26 -6.22
CA LEU A 154 -0.02 -8.79 -4.87
C LEU A 154 -1.17 -9.76 -4.56
N VAL A 155 -0.99 -10.61 -3.56
CA VAL A 155 -2.01 -11.56 -3.12
C VAL A 155 -2.45 -11.23 -1.71
N PHE A 156 -3.72 -10.91 -1.53
CA PHE A 156 -4.32 -10.69 -0.23
C PHE A 156 -4.64 -12.01 0.48
N THR A 157 -4.37 -12.06 1.78
CA THR A 157 -5.01 -13.02 2.68
C THR A 157 -6.31 -12.44 3.21
N THR A 158 -7.34 -13.26 3.40
CA THR A 158 -8.66 -12.78 3.78
C THR A 158 -9.29 -13.59 4.92
N SER A 159 -10.21 -12.96 5.66
CA SER A 159 -10.95 -13.59 6.77
C SER A 159 -11.81 -14.79 6.35
N SER A 160 -12.17 -14.87 5.06
CA SER A 160 -12.91 -16.01 4.50
C SER A 160 -12.04 -17.25 4.21
N GLY A 161 -10.73 -17.16 4.43
CA GLY A 161 -9.78 -18.21 4.06
C GLY A 161 -9.52 -18.31 2.55
N LYS A 162 -10.02 -17.35 1.75
CA LYS A 162 -9.69 -17.22 0.33
C LYS A 162 -8.49 -16.30 0.13
N ALA A 163 -7.76 -16.51 -0.95
CA ALA A 163 -6.73 -15.59 -1.41
C ALA A 163 -7.24 -14.81 -2.64
N ILE A 164 -6.89 -13.53 -2.72
CA ILE A 164 -7.27 -12.66 -3.83
C ILE A 164 -6.01 -12.02 -4.40
N ASN A 165 -5.63 -12.41 -5.61
CA ASN A 165 -4.60 -11.71 -6.36
C ASN A 165 -5.21 -10.46 -7.00
N PHE A 166 -4.54 -9.33 -6.87
CA PHE A 166 -4.93 -8.05 -7.44
C PHE A 166 -3.73 -7.45 -8.16
N TRP A 167 -3.91 -7.10 -9.44
CA TRP A 167 -2.82 -6.65 -10.32
C TRP A 167 -3.30 -5.52 -11.24
N SER A 168 -2.34 -4.83 -11.87
CA SER A 168 -2.64 -3.85 -12.92
C SER A 168 -2.41 -4.45 -14.30
N ASN A 169 -3.33 -4.18 -15.22
CA ASN A 169 -3.11 -4.42 -16.65
C ASN A 169 -2.43 -3.20 -17.33
N GLY A 170 -2.04 -2.20 -16.54
CA GLY A 170 -1.49 -0.93 -17.01
C GLY A 170 -2.48 -0.04 -17.76
N ASP A 171 -1.95 0.98 -18.42
CA ASP A 171 -2.71 1.96 -19.22
C ASP A 171 -2.54 1.70 -20.73
N THR A 172 -3.64 1.35 -21.39
CA THR A 172 -3.69 1.13 -22.86
C THR A 172 -4.17 2.37 -23.63
N GLY A 173 -4.09 3.55 -23.02
CA GLY A 173 -4.57 4.83 -23.58
C GLY A 173 -6.02 5.17 -23.21
N GLN A 174 -6.64 4.44 -22.28
CA GLN A 174 -7.99 4.69 -21.76
C GLN A 174 -8.00 4.89 -20.23
N GLY A 175 -6.81 5.04 -19.65
CA GLY A 175 -6.60 4.99 -18.22
C GLY A 175 -6.21 3.59 -17.75
N VAL A 176 -5.65 3.53 -16.55
CA VAL A 176 -5.20 2.29 -15.94
C VAL A 176 -6.38 1.37 -15.65
N SER A 177 -6.25 0.10 -16.03
CA SER A 177 -7.18 -0.96 -15.63
C SER A 177 -6.51 -1.99 -14.74
N TYR A 178 -7.32 -2.67 -13.93
CA TYR A 178 -6.88 -3.69 -12.97
C TYR A 178 -7.64 -4.99 -13.19
N GLY A 179 -7.06 -6.07 -12.68
CA GLY A 179 -7.67 -7.39 -12.64
C GLY A 179 -7.58 -8.00 -11.25
N ALA A 180 -8.42 -9.02 -11.03
CA ALA A 180 -8.42 -9.78 -9.80
C ALA A 180 -8.72 -11.26 -10.04
N GLY A 181 -8.10 -12.11 -9.24
CA GLY A 181 -8.28 -13.56 -9.23
C GLY A 181 -8.56 -14.02 -7.81
N THR A 182 -9.66 -14.72 -7.59
CA THR A 182 -10.02 -15.27 -6.27
C THR A 182 -9.82 -16.78 -6.27
N THR A 183 -9.20 -17.32 -5.22
CA THR A 183 -8.94 -18.75 -5.09
C THR A 183 -9.15 -19.25 -3.67
N ASP A 184 -9.46 -20.54 -3.53
CA ASP A 184 -9.41 -21.28 -2.27
C ASP A 184 -8.10 -22.06 -2.08
N GLY A 185 -7.09 -21.84 -2.93
CA GLY A 185 -5.82 -22.57 -2.96
C GLY A 185 -5.89 -23.89 -3.75
N ILE A 186 -7.08 -24.35 -4.11
CA ILE A 186 -7.29 -25.54 -4.94
C ILE A 186 -7.65 -25.12 -6.37
N SER A 187 -8.66 -24.27 -6.51
CA SER A 187 -9.19 -23.81 -7.79
C SER A 187 -9.32 -22.29 -7.83
N VAL A 188 -9.35 -21.74 -9.03
CA VAL A 188 -9.77 -20.35 -9.25
C VAL A 188 -11.30 -20.31 -9.17
N LEU A 189 -11.81 -19.48 -8.26
CA LEU A 189 -13.24 -19.26 -8.04
C LEU A 189 -13.78 -18.15 -8.95
N ASP A 190 -12.95 -17.14 -9.22
CA ASP A 190 -13.25 -16.04 -10.12
C ASP A 190 -11.95 -15.47 -10.70
N TYR A 191 -12.00 -14.98 -11.94
CA TYR A 191 -10.88 -14.34 -12.62
C TYR A 191 -11.43 -13.25 -13.55
N THR A 192 -11.29 -11.99 -13.14
CA THR A 192 -11.95 -10.87 -13.80
C THR A 192 -10.99 -9.73 -14.10
N GLY A 193 -11.24 -9.04 -15.21
CA GLY A 193 -10.63 -7.76 -15.56
C GLY A 193 -11.63 -6.60 -15.41
N GLY A 194 -11.28 -5.46 -15.98
CA GLY A 194 -12.16 -4.29 -16.03
C GLY A 194 -12.40 -3.64 -14.66
N ILE A 195 -11.49 -3.86 -13.71
CA ILE A 195 -11.54 -3.23 -12.40
C ILE A 195 -10.89 -1.85 -12.50
N ILE A 196 -11.51 -0.89 -11.82
CA ILE A 196 -11.01 0.46 -11.64
C ILE A 196 -10.61 0.60 -10.16
N ALA A 197 -9.37 1.02 -9.92
CA ALA A 197 -8.89 1.40 -8.61
C ALA A 197 -8.62 2.91 -8.56
N ARG A 198 -9.15 3.59 -7.55
CA ARG A 198 -9.02 5.05 -7.38
C ARG A 198 -8.45 5.35 -6.01
N THR A 199 -7.55 6.31 -5.90
CA THR A 199 -7.09 6.79 -4.58
C THR A 199 -8.30 7.23 -3.77
N ALA A 200 -8.46 6.65 -2.58
CA ALA A 200 -9.53 7.02 -1.68
C ALA A 200 -9.23 8.44 -1.20
N VAL A 201 -10.02 9.39 -1.67
CA VAL A 201 -9.93 10.78 -1.21
C VAL A 201 -10.66 10.84 0.13
N PRO A 202 -10.03 11.33 1.23
CA PRO A 202 -10.72 11.49 2.50
C PRO A 202 -12.01 12.26 2.28
N GLU A 203 -13.14 11.67 2.71
CA GLU A 203 -14.44 12.28 2.47
C GLU A 203 -14.49 13.72 3.02
N PRO A 204 -15.31 14.61 2.44
CA PRO A 204 -15.43 16.00 2.90
C PRO A 204 -15.71 16.15 4.41
N ALA A 205 -16.31 15.14 5.05
CA ALA A 205 -16.54 15.11 6.48
C ALA A 205 -15.25 15.09 7.31
N THR A 206 -14.19 14.42 6.85
CA THR A 206 -12.88 14.38 7.55
C THR A 206 -12.28 15.78 7.62
N TRP A 207 -12.38 16.55 6.53
CA TRP A 207 -11.97 17.95 6.48
C TRP A 207 -12.79 18.81 7.45
N MET A 208 -14.10 18.60 7.49
CA MET A 208 -14.97 19.30 8.44
C MET A 208 -14.60 18.98 9.89
N THR A 209 -14.28 17.73 10.22
CA THR A 209 -13.83 17.37 11.58
C THR A 209 -12.46 17.95 11.93
N MET A 210 -11.51 18.00 10.98
CA MET A 210 -10.23 18.68 11.20
C MET A 210 -10.41 20.19 11.41
N ILE A 211 -11.21 20.85 10.56
CA ILE A 211 -11.52 22.28 10.68
C ILE A 211 -12.19 22.55 12.02
N LEU A 212 -13.17 21.73 12.42
CA LEU A 212 -13.84 21.84 13.71
C LEU A 212 -12.86 21.65 14.87
N GLY A 213 -12.00 20.63 14.81
CA GLY A 213 -10.97 20.37 15.81
C GLY A 213 -10.00 21.55 15.99
N LEU A 214 -9.51 22.11 14.88
CA LEU A 214 -8.63 23.29 14.88
C LEU A 214 -9.35 24.54 15.39
N ALA A 215 -10.62 24.74 15.01
CA ALA A 215 -11.42 25.86 15.49
C ALA A 215 -11.63 25.81 17.01
N LEU A 216 -11.95 24.62 17.55
CA LEU A 216 -12.12 24.42 18.99
C LEU A 216 -10.79 24.63 19.75
N ALA A 217 -9.68 24.12 19.23
CA ALA A 217 -8.35 24.36 19.81
C ALA A 217 -8.00 25.85 19.83
N GLY A 218 -8.27 26.57 18.75
CA GLY A 218 -8.07 28.02 18.65
C GLY A 218 -8.90 28.81 19.66
N ILE A 219 -10.17 28.44 19.86
CA ILE A 219 -11.05 29.07 20.87
C ILE A 219 -10.50 28.84 22.29
N ALA A 220 -10.08 27.62 22.61
CA ALA A 220 -9.53 27.29 23.93
C ALA A 220 -8.26 28.10 24.24
N LEU A 221 -7.34 28.20 23.28
CA LEU A 221 -6.11 28.99 23.42
C LEU A 221 -6.39 30.49 23.60
N ARG A 222 -7.36 31.03 22.87
CA ARG A 222 -7.77 32.44 23.01
C ARG A 222 -8.35 32.73 24.39
N ARG A 223 -9.14 31.81 24.96
CA ARG A 223 -9.71 31.96 26.30
C ARG A 223 -8.66 31.86 27.41
N GLY A 224 -7.67 30.98 27.26
CA GLY A 224 -6.55 30.87 28.21
C GLY A 224 -5.72 32.17 28.30
N ARG A 225 -5.35 32.73 27.15
CA ARG A 225 -4.60 34.00 27.10
C ARG A 225 -5.38 35.19 27.67
N ALA A 226 -6.69 35.24 27.45
CA ALA A 226 -7.53 36.29 28.00
C ALA A 226 -7.58 36.22 29.54
N ALA A 227 -7.60 35.01 30.12
CA ALA A 227 -7.58 34.82 31.57
C ALA A 227 -6.24 35.21 32.21
N GLU A 228 -5.11 34.82 31.60
CA GLU A 228 -3.77 35.20 32.07
C GLU A 228 -3.52 36.71 32.00
N THR A 229 -3.98 37.37 30.92
CA THR A 229 -3.84 38.82 30.75
C THR A 229 -4.66 39.58 31.80
N ARG A 230 -5.87 39.09 32.12
CA ARG A 230 -6.72 39.66 33.18
C ARG A 230 -6.10 39.50 34.56
N ALA A 231 -5.56 38.33 34.87
CA ALA A 231 -4.87 38.06 36.14
C ALA A 231 -3.59 38.88 36.32
N ARG A 232 -2.90 39.19 35.21
CA ARG A 232 -1.70 40.05 35.22
C ARG A 232 -2.05 41.52 35.48
N LEU A 233 -3.16 42.02 34.93
CA LEU A 233 -3.60 43.40 35.13
C LEU A 233 -4.13 43.66 36.55
N THR A 234 -4.85 42.71 37.16
CA THR A 234 -5.29 42.84 38.56
C THR A 234 -4.13 42.82 39.57
N ARG A 235 -2.98 42.24 39.22
CA ARG A 235 -1.78 42.22 40.08
C ARG A 235 -0.99 43.53 40.08
N ILE A 236 -1.18 44.39 39.07
CA ILE A 236 -0.40 45.63 38.89
C ILE A 236 -1.16 46.87 39.41
N GLY A 237 -2.49 46.81 39.50
CA GLY A 237 -3.31 47.92 40.03
C GLY A 237 -3.58 47.91 41.54
N GLY A 238 -2.87 47.05 42.30
CA GLY A 238 -3.09 46.83 43.73
C GLY A 238 -1.96 47.31 44.64
N SER A 239 -1.20 48.33 44.22
CA SER A 239 -0.14 48.98 45.01
C SER A 239 -0.36 50.48 45.09
#